data_AF-A0A329ZFU6-F1
#
_entry.id   AF-A0A329ZFU6-F1
#
_cell.length_a   1.000
_cell.length_b   1.000
_cell.length_c   1.000
_cell.angle_alpha   90.00
_cell.angle_beta   90.00
_cell.angle_gamma   90.00
#
_symmetry.space_group_name_H-M   'P 1'
#
loop_
_entity.id
_entity.type
_entity.pdbx_description
1 polymer ?
#
loop_
_entity_poly.entity_id
_entity_poly.type
_entity_poly.pdbx_seq_one_letter_code
_entity_poly.pdbx_strand_id
1 'polypeptide(L)'
;MATLYPIILIIHLFCAIIFVGYLFFDVIIYPNVKKMLGAEIESKVSSAIAKRARKIMPTCVLLLLITGLLMLFRYVGFDVGFFHSNLQKLLMIKVFLACLIFIFVAISLSCAFIFKCRNPLSNIIHPLALSLAIFIIIFAKLMFYI
;
A
#
# COMPACT_ATOMS: atom_id res chain seq x y z
N MET A 1 -9.04 12.78 20.36
CA MET A 1 -9.06 12.00 19.10
C MET A 1 -10.16 12.42 18.11
N ALA A 2 -11.35 12.82 18.56
CA ALA A 2 -12.47 13.13 17.65
C ALA A 2 -12.19 14.26 16.63
N THR A 3 -11.46 15.30 17.05
CA THR A 3 -11.12 16.46 16.19
C THR A 3 -10.00 16.19 15.18
N LEU A 4 -9.07 15.28 15.49
CA LEU A 4 -7.93 14.94 14.63
C LEU A 4 -8.23 13.81 13.65
N TYR A 5 -9.22 12.96 13.95
CA TYR A 5 -9.54 11.80 13.13
C TYR A 5 -9.83 12.13 11.65
N PRO A 6 -10.63 13.17 11.30
CA PRO A 6 -10.87 13.50 9.89
C PRO A 6 -9.59 13.90 9.14
N ILE A 7 -8.70 14.64 9.81
CA ILE A 7 -7.41 15.05 9.24
C ILE A 7 -6.53 13.82 8.99
N ILE A 8 -6.43 12.92 9.97
CA ILE A 8 -5.68 11.66 9.84
C ILE A 8 -6.23 10.81 8.70
N LEU A 9 -7.56 10.71 8.58
CA LEU A 9 -8.22 9.98 7.51
C LEU A 9 -7.90 10.57 6.13
N ILE A 10 -7.96 11.90 5.99
CA ILE A 10 -7.61 12.57 4.73
C ILE A 10 -6.16 12.27 4.35
N ILE A 11 -5.22 12.39 5.28
CA ILE A 11 -3.81 12.07 5.04
C ILE A 11 -3.65 10.62 4.61
N HIS A 12 -4.31 9.68 5.31
CA HIS A 12 -4.28 8.26 4.97
C HIS A 12 -4.78 8.00 3.54
N LEU A 13 -5.90 8.62 3.15
CA LEU A 13 -6.48 8.46 1.83
C LEU A 13 -5.56 9.02 0.73
N PHE A 14 -4.93 10.18 0.95
CA PHE A 14 -3.93 10.70 0.00
C PHE A 14 -2.76 9.75 -0.17
N CYS A 15 -2.21 9.22 0.92
CA CYS A 15 -1.13 8.24 0.83
C CYS A 15 -1.60 6.93 0.17
N ALA A 16 -2.84 6.50 0.39
CA ALA A 16 -3.43 5.32 -0.24
C ALA A 16 -3.55 5.52 -1.76
N ILE A 17 -4.03 6.68 -2.20
CA ILE A 17 -4.14 7.03 -3.62
C ILE A 17 -2.77 7.02 -4.29
N ILE A 18 -1.75 7.61 -3.67
CA ILE A 18 -0.39 7.63 -4.21
C ILE A 18 0.17 6.21 -4.32
N PHE A 19 0.02 5.41 -3.27
CA PHE A 19 0.55 4.05 -3.21
C PHE A 19 -0.15 3.11 -4.22
N VAL A 20 -1.49 3.06 -4.17
CA VAL A 20 -2.29 2.23 -5.08
C VAL A 20 -2.18 2.72 -6.52
N GLY A 21 -2.14 4.04 -6.74
CA GLY A 21 -1.93 4.63 -8.06
C GLY A 21 -0.58 4.26 -8.66
N TYR A 22 0.50 4.26 -7.85
CA TYR A 22 1.79 3.75 -8.30
C TYR A 22 1.75 2.25 -8.61
N LEU A 23 1.14 1.42 -7.76
CA LEU A 23 1.02 -0.02 -8.02
C LEU A 23 0.21 -0.28 -9.30
N PHE A 24 -0.87 0.45 -9.53
CA PHE A 24 -1.66 0.36 -10.75
C PHE A 24 -0.84 0.75 -11.98
N PHE A 25 -0.11 1.86 -11.92
CA PHE A 25 0.80 2.27 -12.99
C PHE A 25 1.85 1.19 -13.26
N ASP A 26 2.54 0.69 -12.24
CA ASP A 26 3.67 -0.23 -12.38
C ASP A 26 3.24 -1.62 -12.88
N VAL A 27 2.05 -2.09 -12.49
CA VAL A 27 1.56 -3.44 -12.83
C VAL A 27 0.75 -3.45 -14.13
N ILE A 28 -0.07 -2.43 -14.38
CA ILE A 28 -1.04 -2.46 -15.49
C ILE A 28 -0.57 -1.61 -16.67
N ILE A 29 -0.11 -0.38 -16.41
CA ILE A 29 0.20 0.58 -17.47
C ILE A 29 1.63 0.35 -17.99
N TYR A 30 2.61 0.36 -17.09
CA TYR A 30 4.02 0.39 -17.43
C TYR A 30 4.50 -0.82 -18.26
N PRO A 31 4.05 -2.07 -18.01
CA PRO A 31 4.46 -3.21 -18.83
C PRO A 31 4.01 -3.09 -20.29
N ASN A 32 2.87 -2.44 -20.55
CA ASN A 32 2.39 -2.21 -21.91
C ASN A 32 3.18 -1.09 -22.59
N VAL A 33 3.45 0.00 -21.88
CA VAL A 33 4.31 1.09 -22.37
C VAL A 33 5.73 0.59 -22.68
N LYS A 34 6.29 -0.26 -21.82
CA LYS A 34 7.60 -0.88 -21.99
C LYS A 34 7.73 -1.64 -23.31
N LYS A 35 6.69 -2.37 -23.74
CA LYS A 35 6.71 -3.12 -25.02
C LYS A 35 6.82 -2.22 -26.25
N MET A 36 6.44 -0.95 -26.12
CA MET A 36 6.51 0.05 -27.19
C MET A 36 7.85 0.79 -27.23
N LEU A 37 8.70 0.61 -26.22
CA LEU A 37 9.98 1.31 -26.08
C LEU A 37 11.12 0.42 -26.57
N GLY A 38 12.08 0.99 -27.30
CA GLY A 38 13.34 0.32 -27.59
C GLY A 38 14.14 0.05 -26.30
N ALA A 39 14.95 -1.00 -26.29
CA ALA A 39 15.65 -1.50 -25.08
C ALA A 39 16.47 -0.41 -24.35
N GLU A 40 17.13 0.49 -25.08
CA GLU A 40 17.93 1.56 -24.49
C GLU A 40 17.06 2.60 -23.74
N ILE A 41 15.95 3.02 -24.37
CA ILE A 41 15.01 3.99 -23.80
C ILE A 41 14.29 3.38 -22.60
N GLU A 42 13.88 2.12 -22.72
CA GLU A 42 13.23 1.38 -21.64
C GLU A 42 14.09 1.35 -20.37
N SER A 43 15.38 1.01 -20.51
CA SER A 43 16.32 0.96 -19.39
C SER A 43 16.45 2.32 -18.69
N LYS A 44 16.60 3.40 -19.45
CA LYS A 44 16.68 4.78 -18.93
C LYS A 44 15.41 5.17 -18.18
N VAL A 45 14.24 4.93 -18.78
CA VAL A 45 12.93 5.24 -18.17
C VAL A 45 12.70 4.43 -16.90
N SER A 46 12.95 3.12 -16.93
CA SER A 46 12.77 2.24 -15.78
C SER A 46 13.64 2.66 -14.59
N SER A 47 14.90 3.00 -14.85
CA SER A 47 15.83 3.48 -13.84
C SER A 47 15.38 4.81 -13.23
N ALA A 48 14.91 5.75 -14.06
CA ALA A 48 14.41 7.05 -13.60
C ALA A 48 13.16 6.91 -12.71
N ILE A 49 12.20 6.08 -13.13
CA ILE A 49 10.99 5.78 -12.35
C ILE A 49 11.38 5.11 -11.02
N ALA A 50 12.19 4.06 -11.05
CA ALA A 50 12.61 3.34 -9.85
C ALA A 50 13.35 4.24 -8.86
N LYS A 51 14.20 5.16 -9.34
CA LYS A 51 14.90 6.13 -8.49
C LYS A 51 13.92 7.06 -7.78
N ARG A 52 12.87 7.54 -8.47
CA ARG A 52 11.84 8.40 -7.86
C ARG A 52 10.93 7.61 -6.91
N ALA A 53 10.47 6.43 -7.34
CA ALA A 53 9.63 5.55 -6.53
C ALA A 53 10.30 5.17 -5.20
N ARG A 54 11.58 4.76 -5.22
CA ARG A 54 12.33 4.43 -3.99
C ARG A 54 12.51 5.60 -3.02
N LYS A 55 12.40 6.84 -3.49
CA LYS A 55 12.46 8.03 -2.62
C LYS A 55 11.11 8.36 -1.99
N ILE A 56 10.01 8.17 -2.72
CA ILE A 56 8.66 8.59 -2.31
C ILE A 56 7.92 7.48 -1.56
N MET A 57 8.02 6.24 -2.05
CA MET A 57 7.24 5.11 -1.55
C MET A 57 7.49 4.77 -0.07
N PRO A 58 8.74 4.76 0.46
CA PRO A 58 8.96 4.45 1.88
C PRO A 58 8.23 5.40 2.81
N THR A 59 8.31 6.71 2.55
CA THR A 59 7.62 7.73 3.34
C THR A 59 6.11 7.60 3.21
N CYS A 60 5.60 7.36 2.01
CA CYS A 60 4.18 7.17 1.76
C CYS A 60 3.61 5.95 2.50
N VAL A 61 4.31 4.81 2.46
CA VAL A 61 3.89 3.57 3.14
C VAL A 61 4.01 3.70 4.65
N LEU A 62 5.04 4.39 5.15
CA LEU A 62 5.18 4.65 6.59
C LEU A 62 4.03 5.53 7.12
N LEU A 63 3.69 6.60 6.39
CA LEU A 63 2.54 7.45 6.74
C LEU A 63 1.22 6.67 6.68
N LEU A 64 1.04 5.81 5.67
CA LEU A 64 -0.10 4.89 5.59
C LEU A 64 -0.22 4.01 6.82
N LEU A 65 0.89 3.40 7.26
CA LEU A 65 0.91 2.53 8.43
C LEU A 65 0.56 3.30 9.69
N ILE A 66 1.22 4.43 9.94
CA ILE A 66 1.00 5.24 11.15
C ILE A 66 -0.45 5.74 11.21
N THR A 67 -0.94 6.35 10.14
CA THR A 67 -2.31 6.88 10.09
C THR A 67 -3.35 5.75 10.17
N GLY A 68 -3.08 4.60 9.57
CA GLY A 68 -3.93 3.40 9.67
C GLY A 68 -4.05 2.89 11.10
N LEU A 69 -2.92 2.77 11.81
CA LEU A 69 -2.89 2.37 13.22
C LEU A 69 -3.62 3.38 14.13
N LEU A 70 -3.42 4.67 13.92
CA LEU A 70 -4.12 5.71 14.69
C LEU A 70 -5.64 5.64 14.49
N MET A 71 -6.11 5.35 13.27
CA MET A 71 -7.54 5.17 13.00
C MET A 71 -8.09 3.86 13.58
N LEU A 72 -7.27 2.81 13.64
CA LEU A 72 -7.64 1.50 14.15
C LEU A 72 -8.06 1.55 15.62
N PHE A 73 -7.29 2.26 16.46
CA PHE A 73 -7.57 2.39 17.90
C PHE A 73 -8.92 3.05 18.22
N ARG A 74 -9.58 3.67 17.23
CA ARG A 74 -10.94 4.20 17.40
C ARG A 74 -12.02 3.11 17.43
N TYR A 75 -11.79 1.99 16.74
CA TYR A 75 -12.80 0.95 16.52
C TYR A 75 -12.50 -0.35 17.27
N VAL A 76 -11.23 -0.57 17.63
CA VAL A 76 -10.78 -1.74 18.39
C VAL A 76 -9.83 -1.30 19.51
N GLY A 77 -9.87 -2.01 20.62
CA GLY A 77 -9.11 -1.70 21.83
C GLY A 77 -9.59 -2.56 22.99
N PHE A 78 -8.86 -2.52 24.11
CA PHE A 78 -9.20 -3.34 25.28
C PHE A 78 -10.59 -3.06 25.84
N ASP A 79 -11.04 -1.80 25.77
CA ASP A 79 -12.35 -1.39 26.30
C ASP A 79 -13.52 -1.67 25.36
N VAL A 80 -13.28 -1.70 24.04
CA VAL A 80 -14.31 -1.83 22.99
C VAL A 80 -14.32 -3.21 22.30
N GLY A 81 -13.32 -4.05 22.59
CA GLY A 81 -13.14 -5.37 22.01
C GLY A 81 -12.57 -5.39 20.59
N PHE A 82 -12.29 -6.59 20.08
CA PHE A 82 -11.61 -6.80 18.79
C PHE A 82 -12.43 -7.56 17.74
N PHE A 83 -13.43 -8.36 18.16
CA PHE A 83 -14.20 -9.24 17.26
C PHE A 83 -15.69 -9.28 17.60
N HIS A 84 -16.19 -8.30 18.36
CA HIS A 84 -17.59 -8.30 18.83
C HIS A 84 -18.56 -7.92 17.71
N SER A 85 -18.21 -6.95 16.86
CA SER A 85 -19.08 -6.49 15.75
C SER A 85 -18.59 -6.93 14.37
N ASN A 86 -19.49 -6.96 13.39
CA ASN A 86 -19.15 -7.23 11.99
C ASN A 86 -18.12 -6.20 11.45
N LEU A 87 -18.28 -4.92 11.83
CA LEU A 87 -17.32 -3.87 11.55
C LEU A 87 -15.92 -4.23 12.05
N GLN A 88 -15.80 -4.66 13.31
CA GLN A 88 -14.51 -5.03 13.90
C GLN A 88 -13.89 -6.24 13.18
N LYS A 89 -14.68 -7.27 12.85
CA LYS A 89 -14.19 -8.45 12.11
C LYS A 89 -13.63 -8.04 10.73
N LEU A 90 -14.36 -7.24 9.97
CA LEU A 90 -13.91 -6.74 8.66
C LEU A 90 -12.69 -5.82 8.78
N LEU A 91 -12.64 -4.99 9.83
CA LEU A 91 -11.48 -4.16 10.12
C LEU A 91 -10.22 -5.00 10.41
N MET A 92 -10.35 -6.07 11.20
CA MET A 92 -9.23 -6.98 11.50
C MET A 92 -8.74 -7.71 10.25
N ILE A 93 -9.64 -8.14 9.37
CA ILE A 93 -9.27 -8.69 8.06
C ILE A 93 -8.50 -7.64 7.25
N LYS A 94 -9.00 -6.41 7.16
CA LYS A 94 -8.32 -5.31 6.46
C LYS A 94 -6.91 -5.07 7.01
N VAL A 95 -6.74 -5.10 8.32
CA VAL A 95 -5.44 -4.93 8.99
C VAL A 95 -4.50 -6.07 8.66
N PHE A 96 -4.98 -7.30 8.67
CA PHE A 96 -4.20 -8.47 8.27
C PHE A 96 -3.70 -8.34 6.81
N LEU A 97 -4.56 -7.96 5.87
CA LEU A 97 -4.15 -7.69 4.48
C LEU A 97 -3.12 -6.54 4.41
N ALA A 98 -3.31 -5.47 5.19
CA ALA A 98 -2.38 -4.34 5.21
C ALA A 98 -1.00 -4.76 5.75
N CYS A 99 -0.95 -5.61 6.78
CA CYS A 99 0.30 -6.18 7.29
C CYS A 99 1.01 -7.04 6.24
N LEU A 100 0.29 -7.85 5.45
CA LEU A 100 0.87 -8.61 4.34
C LEU A 100 1.51 -7.69 3.29
N ILE A 101 0.80 -6.63 2.89
CA ILE A 101 1.37 -5.61 1.97
C ILE A 101 2.60 -4.96 2.60
N PHE A 102 2.56 -4.62 3.88
CA PHE A 102 3.70 -3.99 4.56
C PHE A 102 4.93 -4.90 4.57
N ILE A 103 4.77 -6.20 4.84
CA ILE A 103 5.85 -7.19 4.75
C ILE A 103 6.41 -7.24 3.33
N PHE A 104 5.56 -7.29 2.32
CA PHE A 104 5.99 -7.28 0.92
C PHE A 104 6.77 -6.03 0.53
N VAL A 105 6.31 -4.85 0.97
CA VAL A 105 7.02 -3.59 0.75
C VAL A 105 8.34 -3.57 1.52
N ALA A 106 8.38 -4.05 2.77
CA ALA A 106 9.59 -4.10 3.59
C ALA A 106 10.64 -5.03 2.96
N ILE A 107 10.24 -6.20 2.46
CA ILE A 107 11.12 -7.10 1.69
C ILE A 107 11.63 -6.38 0.43
N SER A 108 10.73 -5.75 -0.32
CA SER A 108 11.07 -5.05 -1.56
C SER A 108 12.07 -3.90 -1.31
N LEU A 109 11.83 -3.07 -0.29
CA LEU A 109 12.72 -1.97 0.07
C LEU A 109 14.05 -2.47 0.64
N SER A 110 14.04 -3.51 1.47
CA SER A 110 15.26 -4.10 2.03
C SER A 110 16.17 -4.64 0.92
N CYS A 111 15.62 -5.35 -0.07
CA CYS A 111 16.38 -5.80 -1.22
C CYS A 111 16.93 -4.62 -2.05
N ALA A 112 16.16 -3.55 -2.22
CA ALA A 112 16.59 -2.37 -2.98
C ALA A 112 17.66 -1.53 -2.26
N PHE A 113 17.59 -1.39 -0.93
CA PHE A 113 18.52 -0.58 -0.13
C PHE A 113 19.78 -1.36 0.27
N ILE A 114 19.65 -2.65 0.63
CA ILE A 114 20.77 -3.46 1.13
C ILE A 114 21.54 -4.09 -0.03
N PHE A 115 20.85 -4.68 -1.00
CA PHE A 115 21.51 -5.48 -2.05
C PHE A 115 21.78 -4.69 -3.34
N LYS A 116 21.29 -3.45 -3.48
CA LYS A 116 21.41 -2.59 -4.69
C LYS A 116 20.99 -3.26 -6.02
N CYS A 117 20.39 -4.45 -5.98
CA CYS A 117 19.91 -5.18 -7.13
C CYS A 117 18.48 -4.76 -7.48
N ARG A 118 18.13 -4.87 -8.76
CA ARG A 118 16.73 -4.79 -9.21
C ARG A 118 16.00 -5.99 -8.61
N ASN A 119 14.94 -5.77 -7.83
CA ASN A 119 14.24 -6.86 -7.16
C ASN A 119 13.74 -7.89 -8.17
N PRO A 120 14.28 -9.12 -8.16
CA PRO A 120 13.83 -10.17 -9.07
C PRO A 120 12.37 -10.56 -8.81
N LEU A 121 11.88 -10.29 -7.58
CA LEU A 121 10.53 -10.59 -7.13
C LEU A 121 9.52 -9.43 -7.35
N SER A 122 9.96 -8.28 -7.88
CA SER A 122 9.08 -7.11 -8.11
C SER A 122 7.87 -7.45 -8.98
N ASN A 123 8.07 -8.30 -9.98
CA ASN A 123 7.02 -8.72 -10.92
C ASN A 123 5.93 -9.58 -10.30
N ILE A 124 6.16 -10.15 -9.10
CA ILE A 124 5.18 -10.96 -8.37
C ILE A 124 4.61 -10.16 -7.21
N ILE A 125 5.49 -9.46 -6.48
CA ILE A 125 5.12 -8.69 -5.30
C ILE A 125 4.17 -7.55 -5.64
N HIS A 126 4.43 -6.78 -6.69
CA HIS A 126 3.61 -5.61 -7.01
C HIS A 126 2.18 -5.98 -7.48
N PRO A 127 1.97 -6.97 -8.37
CA PRO A 127 0.62 -7.42 -8.71
C PRO A 127 -0.14 -7.98 -7.50
N LEU A 128 0.54 -8.74 -6.65
CA LEU A 128 -0.08 -9.29 -5.44
C LEU A 128 -0.46 -8.16 -4.46
N ALA A 129 0.41 -7.17 -4.26
CA ALA A 129 0.12 -5.99 -3.44
C ALA A 129 -1.05 -5.18 -4.00
N LEU A 130 -1.16 -5.03 -5.34
CA LEU A 130 -2.30 -4.38 -5.99
C LEU A 130 -3.60 -5.14 -5.74
N SER A 131 -3.59 -6.47 -5.89
CA SER A 131 -4.74 -7.33 -5.60
C SER A 131 -5.19 -7.18 -4.15
N LEU A 132 -4.26 -7.30 -3.19
CA LEU A 132 -4.56 -7.10 -1.76
C LEU A 132 -5.10 -5.69 -1.47
N ALA A 133 -4.56 -4.66 -2.13
CA ALA A 133 -5.03 -3.28 -1.97
C ALA A 133 -6.49 -3.11 -2.44
N ILE A 134 -6.89 -3.79 -3.52
CA ILE A 134 -8.28 -3.80 -3.99
C ILE A 134 -9.19 -4.43 -2.93
N PHE A 135 -8.82 -5.58 -2.37
CA PHE A 135 -9.57 -6.20 -1.27
C PHE A 135 -9.68 -5.28 -0.04
N ILE A 136 -8.59 -4.58 0.31
CA ILE A 136 -8.59 -3.59 1.40
C ILE A 136 -9.62 -2.48 1.15
N ILE A 137 -9.70 -1.95 -0.07
CA ILE A 137 -10.66 -0.90 -0.44
C ILE A 137 -12.09 -1.41 -0.31
N ILE A 138 -12.37 -2.62 -0.81
CA ILE A 138 -13.68 -3.26 -0.71
C ILE A 138 -14.08 -3.42 0.76
N PHE A 139 -13.23 -4.02 1.59
CA PHE A 139 -13.52 -4.19 3.03
C PHE A 139 -13.66 -2.87 3.78
N ALA A 140 -12.84 -1.87 3.44
CA ALA A 140 -12.94 -0.53 4.03
C ALA A 140 -14.30 0.11 3.82
N LYS A 141 -14.99 -0.24 2.73
CA LYS A 141 -16.32 0.28 2.42
C LYS A 141 -17.44 -0.60 2.97
N LEU A 142 -17.31 -1.93 2.82
CA LEU A 142 -18.28 -2.90 3.34
C LEU A 142 -18.46 -2.81 4.86
N MET A 143 -17.40 -2.51 5.62
CA MET A 143 -17.47 -2.45 7.08
C MET A 143 -18.41 -1.37 7.63
N PHE A 144 -18.87 -0.42 6.80
CA PHE A 144 -19.84 0.61 7.18
C PHE A 144 -21.25 0.34 6.67
N TYR A 145 -21.44 -0.71 5.85
CA TYR A 145 -22.74 -1.07 5.27
C TYR A 145 -23.33 -2.35 5.89
N ILE A 146 -22.52 -3.12 6.61
CA ILE A 146 -22.87 -4.39 7.27
C ILE A 146 -22.69 -4.25 8.77
#